data_AF-A0A1H2RBK8-F1
#
_entry.id   AF-A0A1H2RBK8-F1
#
_cell.length_a   1.000
_cell.length_b   1.000
_cell.length_c   1.000
_cell.angle_alpha   90.00
_cell.angle_beta   90.00
_cell.angle_gamma   90.00
#
_symmetry.space_group_name_H-M   'P 1'
#
loop_
_entity.id
_entity.type
_entity.pdbx_description
1 polymer ?
#
loop_
_entity_poly.entity_id
_entity_poly.type
_entity_poly.pdbx_seq_one_letter_code
_entity_poly.pdbx_strand_id
1 'polypeptide(L)'
;MIQEVMVITIAITVAFMVLCFATDLRERMIYAFPCMTLIALWTVLGVISTGQYMLIGIAVSVHLAIYLALKIIGIWGDGDSDIFLFYGIIFMTMMLTDKYEIGVTMYMILELIGMVFALLVSFVVALIEAKIKGQKLTKKSSVAVVPGFAVVIVLMVMKMVFWR
;
A
#
# COMPACT_ATOMS: atom_id res chain seq x y z
N MET A 1 13.74 19.17 -9.72
CA MET A 1 13.72 18.92 -8.27
C MET A 1 12.58 18.03 -7.80
N ILE A 2 11.31 18.49 -7.63
CA ILE A 2 10.23 17.65 -7.06
C ILE A 2 9.97 16.38 -7.90
N GLN A 3 9.99 16.50 -9.23
CA GLN A 3 9.79 15.36 -10.14
C GLN A 3 10.93 14.33 -10.03
N GLU A 4 12.19 14.78 -9.87
CA GLU A 4 13.34 13.88 -9.69
C GLU A 4 13.24 13.15 -8.35
N VAL A 5 12.88 13.86 -7.27
CA VAL A 5 12.65 13.25 -5.95
C VAL A 5 11.53 12.22 -6.02
N MET A 6 10.45 12.50 -6.75
CA MET A 6 9.35 11.56 -6.94
C MET A 6 9.81 10.29 -7.68
N VAL A 7 10.57 10.42 -8.78
CA VAL A 7 11.11 9.27 -9.53
C VAL A 7 12.04 8.42 -8.66
N ILE A 8 12.94 9.05 -7.90
CA ILE A 8 13.82 8.34 -6.97
C ILE A 8 13.01 7.60 -5.90
N THR A 9 12.00 8.27 -5.33
CA THR A 9 11.13 7.68 -4.31
C THR A 9 10.35 6.49 -4.86
N ILE A 10 9.91 6.56 -6.12
CA ILE A 10 9.26 5.45 -6.83
C ILE A 10 10.22 4.28 -7.00
N ALA A 11 11.45 4.52 -7.45
CA ALA A 11 12.46 3.47 -7.59
C ALA A 11 12.75 2.76 -6.24
N ILE A 12 12.89 3.53 -5.16
CA ILE A 12 13.06 2.98 -3.80
C ILE A 12 11.82 2.19 -3.37
N THR A 13 10.62 2.71 -3.66
CA THR A 13 9.35 2.04 -3.31
C THR A 13 9.21 0.72 -4.04
N VAL A 14 9.52 0.66 -5.34
CA VAL A 14 9.48 -0.58 -6.12
C VAL A 14 10.49 -1.58 -5.58
N ALA A 15 11.74 -1.16 -5.33
CA ALA A 15 12.76 -2.03 -4.77
C ALA A 15 12.34 -2.59 -3.40
N PHE A 16 11.79 -1.73 -2.53
CA PHE A 16 11.27 -2.13 -1.23
C PHE A 16 10.09 -3.11 -1.32
N MET A 17 9.12 -2.87 -2.21
CA MET A 17 7.98 -3.77 -2.43
C MET A 17 8.42 -5.13 -2.99
N VAL A 18 9.40 -5.16 -3.90
CA VAL A 18 9.96 -6.42 -4.41
C VAL A 18 10.63 -7.22 -3.30
N LEU A 19 11.38 -6.53 -2.41
CA LEU A 19 11.96 -7.17 -1.24
C LEU A 19 10.87 -7.73 -0.31
N CYS A 20 9.88 -6.93 0.07
CA CYS A 20 8.75 -7.37 0.89
C CYS A 20 8.01 -8.56 0.29
N PHE A 21 7.75 -8.54 -1.02
CA PHE A 21 7.12 -9.65 -1.72
C PHE A 21 7.94 -10.94 -1.61
N ALA A 22 9.25 -10.85 -1.91
CA ALA A 22 10.14 -12.02 -1.90
C ALA A 22 10.37 -12.57 -0.48
N THR A 23 10.61 -11.69 0.50
CA THR A 23 10.89 -12.10 1.88
C THR A 23 9.64 -12.61 2.59
N ASP A 24 8.47 -12.02 2.33
CA ASP A 24 7.24 -12.49 2.95
C ASP A 24 6.82 -13.88 2.43
N LEU A 25 6.98 -14.12 1.12
CA LEU A 25 6.77 -15.45 0.53
C LEU A 25 7.76 -16.50 1.04
N ARG A 26 9.01 -16.11 1.32
CA ARG A 26 10.07 -17.04 1.74
C ARG A 26 10.08 -17.29 3.23
N GLU A 27 10.04 -16.23 4.04
CA GLU A 27 10.40 -16.21 5.47
C GLU A 27 9.35 -15.54 6.36
N ARG A 28 8.22 -15.04 5.80
CA ARG A 28 7.19 -14.27 6.55
C ARG A 28 7.75 -13.07 7.30
N MET A 29 8.73 -12.39 6.70
CA MET A 29 9.37 -11.21 7.29
C MET A 29 9.12 -9.95 6.46
N ILE A 30 8.74 -8.87 7.15
CA ILE A 30 8.48 -7.55 6.58
C ILE A 30 9.29 -6.52 7.37
N TYR A 31 10.00 -5.64 6.66
CA TYR A 31 10.80 -4.60 7.31
C TYR A 31 9.94 -3.37 7.62
N ALA A 32 9.66 -3.14 8.90
CA ALA A 32 8.83 -2.02 9.36
C ALA A 32 9.53 -0.65 9.18
N PHE A 33 10.82 -0.54 9.52
CA PHE A 33 11.54 0.75 9.50
C PHE A 33 11.59 1.42 8.11
N PRO A 34 11.93 0.71 7.01
CA PRO A 34 11.85 1.28 5.66
C PRO A 34 10.42 1.67 5.27
N CYS A 35 9.41 0.88 5.68
CA CYS A 35 8.00 1.15 5.38
C CYS A 35 7.54 2.48 5.97
N MET A 36 7.75 2.68 7.27
CA MET A 36 7.33 3.90 7.98
C MET A 36 8.05 5.14 7.44
N THR A 37 9.32 5.00 7.06
CA THR A 37 10.08 6.09 6.41
C THR A 37 9.46 6.47 5.05
N LEU A 38 9.09 5.48 4.24
CA LEU A 38 8.44 5.73 2.95
C LEU A 38 7.03 6.32 3.10
N ILE A 39 6.25 5.87 4.10
CA ILE A 39 4.94 6.45 4.43
C ILE A 39 5.07 7.96 4.68
N ALA A 40 6.02 8.37 5.52
CA ALA A 40 6.25 9.78 5.82
C ALA A 40 6.66 10.57 4.57
N LEU A 41 7.61 10.03 3.79
CA LEU A 41 8.11 10.67 2.57
C LEU A 41 7.00 10.85 1.52
N TRP A 42 6.20 9.82 1.26
CA TRP A 42 5.10 9.88 0.30
C TRP A 42 3.99 10.83 0.75
N THR A 43 3.70 10.90 2.05
CA THR A 43 2.75 11.87 2.58
C THR A 43 3.21 13.29 2.31
N VAL A 44 4.48 13.61 2.60
CA VAL A 44 5.07 14.93 2.33
C VAL A 44 5.06 15.24 0.83
N LEU A 45 5.44 14.27 -0.02
CA LEU A 45 5.42 14.43 -1.46
C LEU A 45 4.00 14.64 -2.00
N GLY A 46 3.01 13.92 -1.49
CA GLY A 46 1.60 14.09 -1.85
C GLY A 46 1.09 15.49 -1.50
N VAL A 47 1.44 16.00 -0.32
CA VAL A 47 1.08 17.37 0.11
C VAL A 47 1.70 18.41 -0.82
N ILE A 48 3.01 18.33 -1.05
CA ILE A 48 3.75 19.33 -1.84
C ILE A 48 3.32 19.30 -3.31
N SER A 49 3.05 18.11 -3.87
CA SER A 49 2.74 17.96 -5.30
C SER A 49 1.30 18.33 -5.65
N THR A 50 0.35 18.21 -4.72
CA THR A 50 -1.08 18.38 -5.01
C THR A 50 -1.67 19.65 -4.41
N GLY A 51 -1.10 20.17 -3.30
CA GLY A 51 -1.66 21.29 -2.55
C GLY A 51 -2.99 20.97 -1.83
N GLN A 52 -3.43 19.70 -1.81
CA GLN A 52 -4.73 19.30 -1.25
C GLN A 52 -4.66 18.99 0.26
N TYR A 53 -4.20 19.97 1.07
CA TYR A 53 -3.88 19.78 2.49
C TYR A 53 -5.03 19.18 3.32
N MET A 54 -6.26 19.67 3.14
CA MET A 54 -7.40 19.20 3.94
C MET A 54 -7.77 17.75 3.63
N LEU A 55 -7.86 17.38 2.34
CA LEU A 55 -8.20 16.01 1.94
C LEU A 55 -7.11 15.04 2.43
N ILE A 56 -5.84 15.37 2.21
CA ILE A 56 -4.72 14.55 2.67
C ILE A 56 -4.75 14.40 4.20
N GLY A 57 -4.95 15.49 4.94
CA GLY A 57 -5.03 15.45 6.40
C GLY A 57 -6.13 14.53 6.91
N ILE A 58 -7.33 14.59 6.30
CA ILE A 58 -8.46 13.70 6.64
C ILE A 58 -8.12 12.25 6.29
N ALA A 59 -7.65 11.99 5.07
CA ALA A 59 -7.32 10.64 4.61
C ALA A 59 -6.23 10.00 5.49
N VAL A 60 -5.14 10.72 5.78
CA VAL A 60 -4.07 10.25 6.67
C VAL A 60 -4.61 9.96 8.07
N SER A 61 -5.46 10.83 8.63
CA SER A 61 -6.03 10.62 9.96
C SER A 61 -6.90 9.36 10.02
N VAL A 62 -7.72 9.13 8.99
CA VAL A 62 -8.56 7.93 8.88
C VAL A 62 -7.69 6.67 8.76
N HIS A 63 -6.66 6.69 7.91
CA HIS A 63 -5.75 5.55 7.77
C HIS A 63 -4.98 5.25 9.06
N LEU A 64 -4.49 6.27 9.74
CA LEU A 64 -3.83 6.10 11.03
C LEU A 64 -4.76 5.52 12.09
N ALA A 65 -6.02 5.97 12.15
CA ALA A 65 -7.00 5.40 13.07
C ALA A 65 -7.26 3.92 12.77
N ILE A 66 -7.44 3.55 11.50
CA ILE A 66 -7.63 2.15 11.09
C ILE A 66 -6.37 1.32 11.37
N TYR A 67 -5.19 1.84 11.03
CA TYR A 67 -3.91 1.22 11.31
C TYR A 67 -3.74 0.88 12.79
N LEU A 68 -4.01 1.85 13.67
CA LEU A 68 -3.94 1.64 15.12
C LEU A 68 -4.96 0.61 15.58
N ALA A 69 -6.19 0.65 15.05
CA ALA A 69 -7.20 -0.35 15.37
C ALA A 69 -6.77 -1.77 14.93
N LEU A 70 -6.21 -1.92 13.72
CA LEU A 70 -5.69 -3.19 13.21
C LEU A 70 -4.57 -3.73 14.10
N LYS A 71 -3.64 -2.87 14.53
CA LYS A 71 -2.56 -3.25 15.46
C LYS A 71 -3.08 -3.65 16.83
N ILE A 72 -4.05 -2.92 17.38
CA ILE A 72 -4.62 -3.21 18.72
C ILE A 72 -5.39 -4.53 18.71
N ILE A 73 -6.21 -4.77 17.68
CA ILE A 73 -7.06 -5.97 17.60
C ILE A 73 -6.25 -7.19 17.15
N GLY A 74 -5.11 -6.99 16.47
CA GLY A 74 -4.24 -8.08 16.02
C GLY A 74 -4.86 -8.96 14.93
N ILE A 75 -5.77 -8.39 14.12
CA ILE A 75 -6.41 -9.11 13.01
C ILE A 75 -5.38 -9.45 11.93
N TRP A 76 -4.46 -8.52 11.68
CA TRP A 76 -3.36 -8.65 10.72
C TRP A 76 -2.02 -8.69 11.44
N GLY A 77 -1.02 -9.30 10.79
CA GLY A 77 0.34 -9.22 11.29
C GLY A 77 0.81 -7.76 11.36
N ASP A 78 1.79 -7.48 12.22
CA ASP A 78 2.31 -6.11 12.37
C ASP A 78 2.77 -5.52 11.04
N GLY A 79 3.49 -6.32 10.23
CA GLY A 79 3.95 -5.90 8.91
C GLY A 79 2.82 -5.74 7.88
N ASP A 80 1.77 -6.55 7.95
CA ASP A 80 0.59 -6.41 7.08
C ASP A 80 -0.12 -5.07 7.35
N SER A 81 -0.23 -4.69 8.63
CA SER A 81 -0.82 -3.41 9.06
C SER A 81 0.03 -2.21 8.59
N ASP A 82 1.36 -2.31 8.63
CA ASP A 82 2.24 -1.26 8.11
C ASP A 82 2.08 -1.11 6.58
N ILE A 83 1.99 -2.22 5.83
CA ILE A 83 1.79 -2.20 4.37
C ILE A 83 0.40 -1.67 3.99
N PHE A 84 -0.63 -1.93 4.79
CA PHE A 84 -1.94 -1.33 4.63
C PHE A 84 -1.90 0.20 4.69
N LEU A 85 -1.26 0.74 5.72
CA LEU A 85 -1.09 2.19 5.87
C LEU A 85 -0.33 2.74 4.66
N PHE A 86 0.73 2.05 4.23
CA PHE A 86 1.50 2.45 3.07
C PHE A 86 0.67 2.46 1.77
N TYR A 87 -0.14 1.43 1.55
CA TYR A 87 -1.06 1.37 0.42
C TYR A 87 -1.99 2.59 0.37
N GLY A 88 -2.60 2.96 1.50
CA GLY A 88 -3.48 4.13 1.58
C GLY A 88 -2.79 5.42 1.16
N ILE A 89 -1.56 5.65 1.63
CA ILE A 89 -0.78 6.84 1.26
C ILE A 89 -0.42 6.85 -0.22
N ILE A 90 -0.06 5.71 -0.81
CA ILE A 90 0.23 5.61 -2.25
C ILE A 90 -1.03 5.83 -3.09
N PHE A 91 -2.15 5.20 -2.70
CA PHE A 91 -3.43 5.34 -3.38
C PHE A 91 -3.89 6.80 -3.38
N MET A 92 -3.83 7.45 -2.21
CA MET A 92 -4.05 8.88 -2.03
C MET A 92 -3.20 9.70 -2.99
N THR A 93 -1.88 9.51 -2.95
CA THR A 93 -0.96 10.30 -3.78
C THR A 93 -1.24 10.11 -5.26
N MET A 94 -1.55 8.88 -5.69
CA MET A 94 -1.85 8.55 -7.09
C MET A 94 -3.08 9.31 -7.57
N MET A 95 -4.18 9.24 -6.81
CA MET A 95 -5.45 9.83 -7.17
C MET A 95 -5.39 11.36 -7.25
N LEU A 96 -4.65 11.98 -6.32
CA LEU A 96 -4.58 13.44 -6.22
C LEU A 96 -3.56 14.04 -7.19
N THR A 97 -2.55 13.28 -7.63
CA THR A 97 -1.54 13.75 -8.60
C THR A 97 -2.14 13.97 -9.99
N ASP A 98 -3.18 13.22 -10.36
CA ASP A 98 -3.90 13.38 -11.63
C ASP A 98 -4.83 14.61 -11.66
N LYS A 99 -4.76 15.49 -10.64
CA LYS A 99 -5.53 16.75 -10.49
C LYS A 99 -7.06 16.60 -10.54
N TYR A 100 -7.58 15.40 -10.26
CA TYR A 100 -9.02 15.24 -10.08
C TYR A 100 -9.46 15.95 -8.80
N GLU A 101 -10.38 16.91 -8.93
CA GLU A 101 -11.13 17.43 -7.78
C GLU A 101 -12.12 16.34 -7.34
N ILE A 102 -11.69 15.55 -6.37
CA ILE A 102 -12.48 14.46 -5.79
C ILE A 102 -12.86 14.83 -4.36
N GLY A 103 -14.16 14.77 -4.05
CA GLY A 103 -14.62 14.95 -2.67
C GLY A 103 -14.17 13.78 -1.78
N VAL A 104 -14.01 14.03 -0.49
CA VAL A 104 -13.56 13.03 0.50
C VAL A 104 -14.38 11.74 0.42
N THR A 105 -15.71 11.83 0.32
CA THR A 105 -16.59 10.64 0.24
C THR A 105 -16.28 9.78 -0.99
N MET A 106 -16.14 10.40 -2.16
CA MET A 106 -15.85 9.66 -3.39
C MET A 106 -14.45 9.06 -3.35
N TYR A 107 -13.47 9.79 -2.79
CA TYR A 107 -12.13 9.27 -2.53
C TYR A 107 -12.17 7.99 -1.70
N MET A 108 -12.86 8.00 -0.56
CA MET A 108 -12.99 6.83 0.32
C MET A 108 -13.66 5.64 -0.39
N ILE A 109 -14.69 5.89 -1.22
CA ILE A 109 -15.35 4.83 -1.99
C ILE A 109 -14.36 4.18 -2.97
N LEU A 110 -13.61 4.99 -3.73
CA LEU A 110 -12.63 4.47 -4.69
C LEU A 110 -11.50 3.70 -4.01
N GLU A 111 -11.05 4.20 -2.86
CA GLU A 111 -10.04 3.51 -2.06
C GLU A 111 -10.53 2.17 -1.55
N LEU A 112 -11.76 2.07 -1.05
CA LEU A 112 -12.36 0.80 -0.64
C LEU A 112 -12.45 -0.19 -1.80
N ILE A 113 -12.84 0.28 -3.00
CA ILE A 113 -12.84 -0.55 -4.21
C ILE A 113 -11.42 -1.02 -4.55
N GLY A 114 -10.44 -0.11 -4.49
CA GLY A 114 -9.02 -0.43 -4.71
C GLY A 114 -8.49 -1.44 -3.69
N MET A 115 -8.92 -1.33 -2.44
CA MET A 115 -8.52 -2.23 -1.36
C MET A 115 -9.10 -3.63 -1.55
N VAL A 116 -10.36 -3.74 -1.97
CA VAL A 116 -10.95 -5.02 -2.37
C VAL A 116 -10.13 -5.66 -3.49
N PHE A 117 -9.72 -4.87 -4.50
CA PHE A 117 -8.85 -5.36 -5.56
C PHE A 117 -7.50 -5.85 -5.02
N ALA A 118 -6.84 -5.09 -4.14
CA ALA A 118 -5.58 -5.51 -3.53
C ALA A 118 -5.72 -6.82 -2.74
N LEU A 119 -6.80 -6.98 -1.98
CA LEU A 119 -7.09 -8.22 -1.25
C LEU A 119 -7.35 -9.41 -2.18
N LEU A 120 -8.02 -9.19 -3.33
CA LEU A 120 -8.19 -10.23 -4.35
C LEU A 120 -6.85 -10.65 -4.94
N VAL A 121 -5.95 -9.69 -5.22
CA VAL A 121 -4.59 -10.01 -5.69
C VAL A 121 -3.83 -10.78 -4.62
N SER A 122 -3.92 -10.41 -3.34
CA SER A 122 -3.30 -11.15 -2.24
C SER A 122 -3.81 -12.58 -2.15
N PHE A 123 -5.12 -12.78 -2.32
CA PHE A 123 -5.71 -14.12 -2.35
C PHE A 123 -5.18 -14.96 -3.52
N VAL A 124 -5.05 -14.39 -4.72
CA VAL A 124 -4.46 -15.08 -5.87
C VAL A 124 -3.00 -15.44 -5.62
N VAL A 125 -2.20 -14.52 -5.05
CA VAL A 125 -0.80 -14.80 -4.71
C VAL A 125 -0.71 -15.93 -3.67
N ALA A 126 -1.60 -15.94 -2.67
CA ALA A 126 -1.65 -17.00 -1.67
C ALA A 126 -1.99 -18.37 -2.29
N LEU A 127 -2.90 -18.43 -3.27
CA LEU A 127 -3.20 -19.65 -4.02
C LEU A 127 -1.97 -20.16 -4.79
N ILE A 128 -1.22 -19.26 -5.41
CA ILE A 128 0.03 -19.59 -6.11
C ILE A 128 1.07 -20.11 -5.11
N GLU A 129 1.27 -19.42 -3.99
CA GLU A 129 2.19 -19.81 -2.92
C GLU A 129 1.86 -21.21 -2.40
N ALA A 130 0.58 -21.46 -2.08
CA ALA A 130 0.12 -22.75 -1.58
C ALA A 130 0.37 -23.88 -2.59
N LYS A 131 0.12 -23.62 -3.88
CA LYS A 131 0.41 -24.58 -4.94
C LYS A 131 1.90 -24.91 -5.06
N ILE A 132 2.77 -23.89 -4.98
CA ILE A 132 4.24 -24.08 -5.04
C ILE A 132 4.73 -24.89 -3.83
N LYS A 133 4.18 -24.63 -2.64
CA LYS A 133 4.56 -25.31 -1.40
C LYS A 133 3.86 -26.66 -1.20
N GLY A 134 2.99 -27.08 -2.12
CA GLY A 134 2.19 -28.31 -2.00
C GLY A 134 1.21 -28.31 -0.83
N GLN A 135 0.82 -27.13 -0.33
CA GLN A 135 -0.07 -26.96 0.82
C GLN A 135 -1.49 -26.69 0.35
N LYS A 136 -2.48 -27.16 1.11
CA LYS A 136 -3.90 -26.80 0.89
C LYS A 136 -4.25 -25.59 1.74
N LEU A 137 -4.80 -24.56 1.12
CA LEU A 137 -5.41 -23.44 1.83
C LEU A 137 -6.69 -23.92 2.51
N THR A 138 -6.76 -23.74 3.82
CA THR A 138 -7.95 -24.01 4.62
C THR A 138 -8.44 -22.71 5.25
N LYS A 139 -9.65 -22.70 5.83
CA LYS A 139 -10.17 -21.52 6.54
C LYS A 139 -9.31 -21.08 7.74
N LYS A 140 -8.40 -21.94 8.21
CA LYS A 140 -7.47 -21.65 9.32
C LYS A 140 -6.08 -21.23 8.83
N SER A 141 -5.83 -21.24 7.53
CA SER A 141 -4.55 -20.82 6.97
C SER A 141 -4.44 -19.31 7.08
N SER A 142 -3.41 -18.83 7.78
CA SER A 142 -3.05 -17.41 7.76
C SER A 142 -2.55 -17.05 6.36
N VAL A 143 -3.22 -16.12 5.71
CA VAL A 143 -2.86 -15.61 4.39
C VAL A 143 -2.24 -14.24 4.58
N ALA A 144 -0.96 -14.07 4.25
CA ALA A 144 -0.38 -12.73 4.24
C ALA A 144 -0.98 -11.92 3.11
N VAL A 145 -1.24 -10.65 3.42
CA VAL A 145 -1.76 -9.70 2.45
C VAL A 145 -0.64 -8.96 1.73
N VAL A 146 0.54 -8.84 2.35
CA VAL A 146 1.70 -8.11 1.80
C VAL A 146 2.02 -8.44 0.35
N PRO A 147 2.12 -9.72 -0.09
CA PRO A 147 2.51 -10.00 -1.47
C PRO A 147 1.54 -9.41 -2.50
N GLY A 148 0.22 -9.44 -2.24
CA GLY A 148 -0.73 -8.83 -3.16
C GLY A 148 -0.72 -7.30 -3.09
N PHE A 149 -0.60 -6.73 -1.89
CA PHE A 149 -0.46 -5.29 -1.71
C PHE A 149 0.81 -4.76 -2.41
N ALA A 150 1.92 -5.49 -2.35
CA ALA A 150 3.16 -5.13 -3.02
C ALA A 150 2.98 -5.02 -4.55
N VAL A 151 2.26 -5.98 -5.17
CA VAL A 151 1.93 -5.93 -6.60
C VAL A 151 1.11 -4.68 -6.92
N VAL A 152 0.06 -4.41 -6.14
CA VAL A 152 -0.81 -3.24 -6.40
C VAL A 152 -0.08 -1.92 -6.17
N ILE A 153 0.73 -1.80 -5.11
CA ILE A 153 1.55 -0.61 -4.86
C ILE A 153 2.52 -0.36 -6.02
N VAL A 154 3.20 -1.39 -6.51
CA VAL A 154 4.10 -1.27 -7.68
C VAL A 154 3.32 -0.75 -8.89
N LEU A 155 2.15 -1.31 -9.19
CA LEU A 155 1.33 -0.84 -10.32
C LEU A 155 0.90 0.63 -10.16
N MET A 156 0.50 1.04 -8.94
CA MET A 156 0.10 2.42 -8.66
C MET A 156 1.26 3.41 -8.86
N VAL A 157 2.45 3.12 -8.30
CA VAL A 157 3.61 4.03 -8.45
C VAL A 157 4.13 4.05 -9.89
N MET A 158 4.05 2.94 -10.61
CA MET A 158 4.41 2.89 -12.04
C MET A 158 3.43 3.72 -12.89
N LYS A 159 2.13 3.68 -12.58
CA LYS A 159 1.12 4.53 -13.24
C LYS A 159 1.49 6.02 -13.16
N MET A 160 1.93 6.49 -11.99
CA MET A 160 2.31 7.89 -11.78
C MET A 160 3.48 8.37 -12.67
N VAL A 161 4.30 7.45 -13.19
CA VAL A 161 5.45 7.76 -14.08
C VAL A 161 5.08 7.61 -15.55
N PHE A 162 4.48 6.48 -15.92
CA PHE A 162 4.35 6.06 -17.31
C PHE A 162 2.98 6.35 -17.94
N TRP A 163 1.95 6.60 -17.12
CA TRP A 163 0.56 6.72 -17.56
C TRP A 163 -0.08 8.07 -17.16
N ARG A 164 0.74 9.14 -17.14
CA ARG A 164 0.23 10.52 -17.04
C ARG A 164 -0.48 10.94 -18.31
#